data_AF-A0A524EYB6-F1
#
_entry.id   AF-A0A524EYB6-F1
#
_cell.length_a   1.000
_cell.length_b   1.000
_cell.length_c   1.000
_cell.angle_alpha   90.00
_cell.angle_beta   90.00
_cell.angle_gamma   90.00
#
_symmetry.space_group_name_H-M   'P 1'
#
loop_
_entity.id
_entity.type
_entity.pdbx_description
1 polymer ?
#
loop_
_entity_poly.entity_id
_entity_poly.type
_entity_poly.pdbx_seq_one_letter_code
_entity_poly.pdbx_strand_id
1 'polypeptide(L)'
;MIDWEKAEERPDKSQKVEGRALLDLRAKINGLERQLAKTKTDVRILKDDLDETKKKLSGREKSLVKITEKFASAKKSLDNIAEEKLNVDIELTKLKPKVTDFKDDLSIAKAKITEIEREVKFLEEKKEELEQKLIFKDKTVTNHKNELEKSNEVINNLKEQITKDQSKNDDLLKRIDLLERQLREVESAPEILEKIREKMVHKGFLSDKELEQILEEFE
;
A
#
# COMPACT_ATOMS: atom_id res chain seq x y z
N MET A 1 -12.07 -114.39 -66.25
CA MET A 1 -12.21 -112.91 -66.29
C MET A 1 -13.55 -112.58 -66.95
N ILE A 2 -14.33 -111.63 -66.41
CA ILE A 2 -15.64 -111.25 -67.00
C ILE A 2 -15.38 -110.45 -68.28
N ASP A 3 -15.97 -110.90 -69.38
CA ASP A 3 -16.02 -110.17 -70.65
C ASP A 3 -17.12 -109.10 -70.55
N TRP A 4 -16.72 -107.88 -70.17
CA TRP A 4 -17.65 -106.76 -69.94
C TRP A 4 -18.22 -106.20 -71.23
N GLU A 5 -17.46 -106.26 -72.33
CA GLU A 5 -17.83 -105.76 -73.65
C GLU A 5 -19.01 -106.57 -74.22
N LYS A 6 -18.93 -107.91 -74.11
CA LYS A 6 -20.02 -108.82 -74.50
C LYS A 6 -21.27 -108.72 -73.61
N ALA A 7 -21.09 -108.41 -72.32
CA ALA A 7 -22.17 -108.20 -71.37
C ALA A 7 -22.92 -106.88 -71.62
N GLU A 8 -22.22 -105.85 -72.11
CA GLU A 8 -22.80 -104.54 -72.48
C GLU A 8 -23.56 -104.61 -73.81
N GLU A 9 -23.07 -105.36 -74.81
CA GLU A 9 -23.73 -105.54 -76.11
C GLU A 9 -24.97 -106.44 -76.06
N ARG A 10 -25.01 -107.44 -75.17
CA ARG A 10 -26.08 -108.46 -75.09
C ARG A 10 -26.40 -108.86 -73.64
N PRO A 11 -27.04 -107.97 -72.86
CA PRO A 11 -27.28 -108.16 -71.43
C PRO A 11 -28.16 -109.38 -71.09
N ASP A 12 -29.02 -109.82 -72.01
CA ASP A 12 -29.98 -110.91 -71.79
C ASP A 12 -29.41 -112.32 -72.04
N LYS A 13 -28.16 -112.45 -72.54
CA LYS A 13 -27.53 -113.75 -72.82
C LYS A 13 -26.67 -114.23 -71.65
N SER A 14 -26.80 -115.51 -71.28
CA SER A 14 -26.03 -116.07 -70.18
C SER A 14 -24.54 -116.21 -70.53
N GLN A 15 -23.69 -115.84 -69.58
CA GLN A 15 -22.24 -115.99 -69.66
C GLN A 15 -21.76 -116.81 -68.46
N LYS A 16 -20.91 -117.79 -68.70
CA LYS A 16 -20.23 -118.50 -67.60
C LYS A 16 -19.20 -117.57 -66.97
N VAL A 17 -19.37 -117.27 -65.69
CA VAL A 17 -18.46 -116.44 -64.91
C VAL A 17 -17.92 -117.25 -63.74
N GLU A 18 -16.62 -117.11 -63.46
CA GLU A 18 -16.00 -117.70 -62.27
C GLU A 18 -16.58 -117.08 -60.99
N GLY A 19 -17.06 -117.91 -60.07
CA GLY A 19 -17.61 -117.44 -58.79
C GLY A 19 -16.66 -116.56 -57.98
N ARG A 20 -15.34 -116.77 -58.11
CA ARG A 20 -14.31 -115.91 -57.50
C ARG A 20 -14.35 -114.47 -58.01
N ALA A 21 -14.51 -114.27 -59.32
CA ALA A 21 -14.60 -112.92 -59.91
C ALA A 21 -15.86 -112.16 -59.42
N LEU A 22 -16.98 -112.86 -59.22
CA LEU A 22 -18.19 -112.27 -58.64
C LEU A 22 -18.01 -111.89 -57.16
N LEU A 23 -17.29 -112.72 -56.38
CA LEU A 23 -16.96 -112.42 -54.99
C LEU A 23 -16.03 -111.21 -54.86
N ASP A 24 -15.01 -111.09 -55.71
CA ASP A 24 -14.09 -109.95 -55.73
C ASP A 24 -14.81 -108.65 -56.10
N LEU A 25 -15.72 -108.68 -57.08
CA LEU A 25 -16.57 -107.54 -57.42
C LEU A 25 -17.49 -107.13 -56.26
N ARG A 26 -18.13 -108.11 -55.60
CA ARG A 26 -18.96 -107.84 -54.42
C ARG A 26 -18.15 -107.20 -53.30
N ALA A 27 -16.93 -107.67 -53.06
CA ALA A 27 -16.03 -107.06 -52.07
C ALA A 27 -15.67 -105.61 -52.43
N LYS A 28 -15.39 -105.34 -53.72
CA LYS A 28 -15.12 -103.98 -54.21
C LYS A 28 -16.34 -103.06 -54.10
N ILE A 29 -17.53 -103.54 -54.47
CA ILE A 29 -18.79 -102.80 -54.34
C ILE A 29 -19.06 -102.46 -52.86
N ASN A 30 -18.97 -103.44 -51.96
CA ASN A 30 -19.12 -103.21 -50.53
C ASN A 30 -18.09 -102.19 -49.99
N GLY A 31 -16.86 -102.23 -50.50
CA GLY A 31 -15.81 -101.26 -50.16
C GLY A 31 -16.17 -99.84 -50.62
N LEU A 32 -16.63 -99.70 -51.86
CA LEU A 32 -17.08 -98.43 -52.43
C LEU A 32 -18.32 -97.88 -51.71
N GLU A 33 -19.29 -98.72 -51.34
CA GLU A 33 -20.46 -98.32 -50.57
C GLU A 33 -20.09 -97.79 -49.18
N ARG A 34 -19.16 -98.46 -48.49
CA ARG A 34 -18.62 -97.98 -47.21
C ARG A 34 -17.89 -96.64 -47.36
N GLN A 35 -17.09 -96.48 -48.42
CA GLN A 35 -16.42 -95.22 -48.72
C GLN A 35 -17.42 -94.11 -49.01
N LEU A 36 -18.44 -94.37 -49.83
CA LEU A 36 -19.49 -93.41 -50.16
C LEU A 36 -20.27 -92.98 -48.91
N ALA A 37 -20.61 -93.92 -48.03
CA ALA A 37 -21.26 -93.62 -46.76
C ALA A 37 -20.39 -92.72 -45.87
N LYS A 38 -19.10 -93.03 -45.75
CA LYS A 38 -18.13 -92.20 -45.02
C LYS A 38 -17.98 -90.81 -45.62
N THR A 39 -17.82 -90.69 -46.93
CA THR A 39 -17.73 -89.39 -47.60
C THR A 39 -19.00 -88.56 -47.40
N LYS A 40 -20.18 -89.19 -47.42
CA LYS A 40 -21.45 -88.49 -47.15
C LYS A 40 -21.54 -87.96 -45.73
N THR A 41 -21.04 -88.71 -44.74
CA THR A 41 -20.97 -88.23 -43.35
C THR A 41 -19.96 -87.09 -43.22
N ASP A 42 -18.79 -87.21 -43.82
CA ASP A 42 -17.74 -86.18 -43.78
C ASP A 42 -18.22 -84.88 -44.42
N VAL A 43 -18.92 -84.96 -45.57
CA VAL A 43 -19.52 -83.79 -46.23
C VAL A 43 -20.57 -83.10 -45.36
N ARG A 44 -21.36 -83.86 -44.60
CA ARG A 44 -22.33 -83.29 -43.66
C ARG A 44 -21.63 -82.54 -42.52
N ILE A 45 -20.61 -83.15 -41.91
CA ILE A 45 -19.82 -82.53 -40.83
C ILE A 45 -19.16 -81.24 -41.33
N LEU A 46 -18.50 -81.28 -42.50
CA LEU A 46 -17.86 -80.10 -43.09
C LEU A 46 -18.85 -78.97 -43.37
N LYS A 47 -20.09 -79.29 -43.74
CA LYS A 47 -21.15 -78.30 -43.95
C LYS A 47 -21.54 -77.62 -42.63
N ASP A 48 -21.71 -78.41 -41.57
CA ASP A 48 -22.08 -77.90 -40.25
C ASP A 48 -20.94 -77.02 -39.68
N ASP A 49 -19.68 -77.45 -39.81
CA ASP A 49 -18.49 -76.68 -39.42
C ASP A 49 -18.34 -75.37 -40.20
N LEU A 50 -18.65 -75.39 -41.50
CA LEU A 50 -18.63 -74.20 -42.35
C LEU A 50 -19.67 -73.17 -41.90
N ASP A 51 -20.88 -73.62 -41.58
CA ASP A 51 -21.95 -72.73 -41.10
C ASP A 51 -21.63 -72.16 -39.70
N GLU A 52 -21.02 -72.94 -38.82
CA GLU A 52 -20.53 -72.43 -37.53
C GLU A 52 -19.43 -71.38 -37.72
N THR A 53 -18.47 -71.66 -38.62
CA THR A 53 -17.36 -70.74 -38.92
C THR A 53 -17.87 -69.42 -39.49
N LYS A 54 -18.86 -69.45 -40.41
CA LYS A 54 -19.51 -68.24 -40.93
C LYS A 54 -20.17 -67.40 -39.84
N LYS A 55 -20.89 -68.04 -38.90
CA LYS A 55 -21.51 -67.34 -37.77
C LYS A 55 -20.47 -66.66 -36.88
N LYS A 56 -19.37 -67.36 -36.56
CA LYS A 56 -18.24 -66.81 -35.79
C LYS A 56 -17.58 -65.64 -36.53
N LEU A 57 -17.37 -65.76 -37.84
CA LEU A 57 -16.79 -64.71 -38.67
C LEU A 57 -17.65 -63.44 -38.65
N SER A 58 -18.96 -63.57 -38.87
CA SER A 58 -19.90 -62.43 -38.80
C SER A 58 -19.91 -61.76 -37.42
N GLY A 59 -19.83 -62.55 -36.34
CA GLY A 59 -19.71 -62.02 -34.97
C GLY A 59 -18.41 -61.23 -34.74
N ARG A 60 -17.29 -61.72 -35.28
CA ARG A 60 -15.99 -61.03 -35.22
C ARG A 60 -16.00 -59.74 -36.03
N GLU A 61 -16.57 -59.74 -37.23
CA GLU A 61 -16.72 -58.54 -38.07
C GLU A 61 -17.48 -57.43 -37.34
N LYS A 62 -18.64 -57.76 -36.75
CA LYS A 62 -19.42 -56.80 -35.94
C LYS A 62 -18.64 -56.26 -34.75
N SER A 63 -17.83 -57.11 -34.11
CA SER A 63 -17.00 -56.70 -32.96
C SER A 63 -15.87 -55.78 -33.40
N LEU A 64 -15.26 -56.05 -34.56
CA LEU A 64 -14.20 -55.23 -35.13
C LEU A 64 -14.70 -53.83 -35.46
N VAL A 65 -15.88 -53.71 -36.09
CA VAL A 65 -16.51 -52.39 -36.36
C VAL A 65 -16.70 -51.58 -35.08
N LYS A 66 -17.24 -52.19 -34.01
CA LYS A 66 -17.42 -51.52 -32.71
C LYS A 66 -16.10 -51.07 -32.09
N ILE A 67 -15.04 -51.86 -32.25
CA ILE A 67 -13.70 -51.49 -31.75
C ILE A 67 -13.15 -50.32 -32.56
N THR A 68 -13.30 -50.32 -33.88
CA THR A 68 -12.87 -49.22 -34.75
C THR A 68 -13.59 -47.91 -34.40
N GLU A 69 -14.89 -47.95 -34.15
CA GLU A 69 -15.67 -46.77 -33.73
C GLU A 69 -15.18 -46.22 -32.38
N LYS A 70 -14.98 -47.10 -31.39
CA LYS A 70 -14.43 -46.72 -30.08
C LYS A 70 -13.01 -46.15 -30.17
N PHE A 71 -12.20 -46.71 -31.05
CA PHE A 71 -10.84 -46.22 -31.28
C PHE A 71 -10.87 -44.81 -31.89
N ALA A 72 -11.75 -44.57 -32.86
CA ALA A 72 -11.91 -43.26 -33.48
C ALA A 72 -12.39 -42.20 -32.47
N SER A 73 -13.34 -42.55 -31.59
CA SER A 73 -13.81 -41.62 -30.56
C SER A 73 -12.75 -41.35 -29.48
N ALA A 74 -12.03 -42.39 -29.03
CA ALA A 74 -10.92 -42.23 -28.09
C ALA A 74 -9.81 -41.35 -28.66
N LYS A 75 -9.48 -41.51 -29.95
CA LYS A 75 -8.50 -40.66 -30.63
C LYS A 75 -8.92 -39.19 -30.64
N LYS A 76 -10.17 -38.88 -31.02
CA LYS A 76 -10.69 -37.50 -30.98
C LYS A 76 -10.64 -36.90 -29.58
N SER A 77 -11.00 -37.70 -28.56
CA SER A 77 -10.90 -37.25 -27.17
C SER A 77 -9.47 -36.91 -26.77
N LEU A 78 -8.50 -37.71 -27.22
CA LEU A 78 -7.09 -37.48 -26.93
C LEU A 78 -6.58 -36.20 -27.60
N ASP A 79 -6.97 -35.96 -28.85
CA ASP A 79 -6.61 -34.76 -29.60
C ASP A 79 -7.14 -33.50 -28.89
N ASN A 80 -8.41 -33.51 -28.44
CA ASN A 80 -8.99 -32.40 -27.68
C ASN A 80 -8.25 -32.14 -26.36
N ILE A 81 -7.93 -33.19 -25.60
CA ILE A 81 -7.20 -33.07 -24.33
C ILE A 81 -5.79 -32.49 -24.59
N ALA A 82 -5.15 -32.85 -25.69
CA ALA A 82 -3.84 -32.32 -26.05
C ALA A 82 -3.91 -30.82 -26.36
N GLU A 83 -4.95 -30.37 -27.07
CA GLU A 83 -5.19 -28.95 -27.34
C GLU A 83 -5.49 -28.15 -26.06
N GLU A 84 -6.37 -28.66 -25.19
CA GLU A 84 -6.67 -28.04 -23.90
C GLU A 84 -5.41 -27.90 -23.02
N LYS A 85 -4.59 -28.97 -22.96
CA LYS A 85 -3.33 -28.94 -22.22
C LYS A 85 -2.39 -27.86 -22.76
N LEU A 86 -2.27 -27.74 -24.08
CA LEU A 86 -1.41 -26.71 -24.69
C LEU A 86 -1.89 -25.31 -24.34
N ASN A 87 -3.21 -25.06 -24.36
CA ASN A 87 -3.77 -23.77 -23.96
C ASN A 87 -3.48 -23.44 -22.49
N VAL A 88 -3.64 -24.41 -21.59
CA VAL A 88 -3.29 -24.26 -20.17
C VAL A 88 -1.80 -23.95 -20.00
N ASP A 89 -0.92 -24.64 -20.72
CA ASP A 89 0.53 -24.40 -20.67
C ASP A 89 0.87 -22.97 -21.17
N ILE A 90 0.18 -22.47 -22.21
CA ILE A 90 0.32 -21.10 -22.70
C ILE A 90 -0.14 -20.07 -21.66
N GLU A 91 -1.25 -20.31 -20.97
CA GLU A 91 -1.71 -19.41 -19.90
C GLU A 91 -0.75 -19.43 -18.70
N LEU A 92 -0.26 -20.60 -18.33
CA LEU A 92 0.67 -20.77 -17.20
C LEU A 92 2.01 -20.08 -17.48
N THR A 93 2.52 -20.15 -18.71
CA THR A 93 3.73 -19.43 -19.12
C THR A 93 3.54 -17.91 -19.13
N LYS A 94 2.34 -17.41 -19.42
CA LYS A 94 2.00 -15.96 -19.30
C LYS A 94 1.81 -15.51 -17.85
N LEU A 95 1.28 -16.35 -16.97
CA LEU A 95 0.99 -16.01 -15.58
C LEU A 95 2.23 -16.04 -14.69
N LYS A 96 3.16 -16.97 -14.91
CA LYS A 96 4.41 -17.06 -14.15
C LYS A 96 5.18 -15.74 -14.02
N PRO A 97 5.50 -15.01 -15.11
CA PRO A 97 6.24 -13.75 -15.00
C PRO A 97 5.44 -12.66 -14.28
N LYS A 98 4.12 -12.60 -14.46
CA LYS A 98 3.29 -11.64 -13.72
C LYS A 98 3.34 -11.86 -12.21
N VAL A 99 3.37 -13.12 -11.78
CA VAL A 99 3.51 -13.47 -10.36
C VAL A 99 4.88 -13.04 -9.82
N THR A 100 5.95 -13.15 -10.61
CA THR A 100 7.27 -12.64 -10.20
C THR A 100 7.30 -11.13 -10.16
N ASP A 101 6.75 -10.45 -11.16
CA ASP A 101 6.68 -8.98 -11.21
C ASP A 101 5.92 -8.42 -10.01
N PHE A 102 4.74 -8.99 -9.69
CA PHE A 102 3.98 -8.58 -8.51
C PHE A 102 4.71 -8.84 -7.18
N LYS A 103 5.53 -9.89 -7.12
CA LYS A 103 6.34 -10.18 -5.93
C LYS A 103 7.43 -9.12 -5.74
N ASP A 104 8.06 -8.69 -6.83
CA ASP A 104 9.11 -7.67 -6.82
C ASP A 104 8.52 -6.29 -6.47
N ASP A 105 7.39 -5.92 -7.08
CA ASP A 105 6.64 -4.70 -6.75
C ASP A 105 6.24 -4.67 -5.27
N LEU A 106 5.78 -5.79 -4.72
CA LEU A 106 5.43 -5.90 -3.31
C LEU A 106 6.65 -5.75 -2.39
N SER A 107 7.82 -6.23 -2.81
CA SER A 107 9.07 -6.03 -2.08
C SER A 107 9.50 -4.56 -2.08
N ILE A 108 9.40 -3.88 -3.24
CA ILE A 108 9.70 -2.45 -3.38
C ILE A 108 8.74 -1.61 -2.52
N ALA A 109 7.44 -1.91 -2.57
CA ALA A 109 6.44 -1.21 -1.78
C ALA A 109 6.71 -1.34 -0.28
N LYS A 110 7.06 -2.55 0.20
CA LYS A 110 7.45 -2.77 1.60
C LYS A 110 8.65 -1.94 2.02
N ALA A 111 9.70 -1.88 1.18
CA ALA A 111 10.88 -1.08 1.47
C ALA A 111 10.55 0.42 1.60
N LYS A 112 9.73 0.96 0.69
CA LYS A 112 9.26 2.35 0.74
C LYS A 112 8.42 2.65 1.99
N ILE A 113 7.54 1.72 2.40
CA ILE A 113 6.75 1.87 3.62
C ILE A 113 7.69 2.00 4.83
N THR A 114 8.69 1.11 4.96
CA THR A 114 9.66 1.18 6.06
C THR A 114 10.49 2.45 6.05
N GLU A 115 10.81 3.00 4.87
CA GLU A 115 11.51 4.29 4.77
C GLU A 115 10.62 5.46 5.24
N ILE A 116 9.37 5.52 4.77
CA ILE A 116 8.40 6.54 5.21
C ILE A 116 8.16 6.46 6.72
N GLU A 117 8.02 5.26 7.28
CA GLU A 117 7.86 5.08 8.74
C GLU A 117 9.04 5.66 9.53
N ARG A 118 10.28 5.54 9.02
CA ARG A 118 11.47 6.14 9.64
C ARG A 118 11.44 7.67 9.53
N GLU A 119 11.07 8.20 8.37
CA GLU A 119 10.96 9.65 8.17
C GLU A 119 9.90 10.27 9.08
N VAL A 120 8.73 9.62 9.22
CA VAL A 120 7.66 10.06 10.12
C VAL A 120 8.18 10.12 11.56
N LYS A 121 8.84 9.07 12.03
CA LYS A 121 9.39 9.03 13.39
C LYS A 121 10.42 10.15 13.62
N PHE A 122 11.31 10.39 12.65
CA PHE A 122 12.28 11.48 12.74
C PHE A 122 11.61 12.86 12.80
N LEU A 123 10.56 13.08 12.00
CA LEU A 123 9.80 14.33 12.02
C LEU A 123 9.04 14.53 13.33
N GLU A 124 8.51 13.45 13.93
CA GLU A 124 7.89 13.49 15.25
C GLU A 124 8.89 13.91 16.34
N GLU A 125 10.07 13.28 16.38
CA GLU A 125 11.15 13.64 17.33
C GLU A 125 11.56 15.12 17.17
N LYS A 126 11.71 15.59 15.93
CA LYS A 126 12.04 17.00 15.64
C LYS A 126 10.93 17.96 16.04
N LYS A 127 9.66 17.56 15.88
CA LYS A 127 8.50 18.35 16.32
C LYS A 127 8.51 18.50 17.84
N GLU A 128 8.72 17.41 18.59
CA GLU A 128 8.80 17.45 20.05
C GLU A 128 9.93 18.37 20.54
N GLU A 129 11.10 18.31 19.88
CA GLU A 129 12.23 19.20 20.21
C GLU A 129 11.87 20.69 20.02
N LEU A 130 11.18 21.01 18.91
CA LEU A 130 10.74 22.38 18.63
C LEU A 130 9.67 22.86 19.62
N GLU A 131 8.72 22.01 20.01
CA GLU A 131 7.72 22.32 21.03
C GLU A 131 8.37 22.63 22.38
N GLN A 132 9.37 21.86 22.80
CA GLN A 132 10.12 22.13 24.04
C GLN A 132 10.87 23.47 23.97
N LYS A 133 11.51 23.78 22.84
CA LYS A 133 12.18 25.07 22.63
C LYS A 133 11.20 26.25 22.68
N LEU A 134 9.99 26.07 22.15
CA LEU A 134 8.94 27.08 22.19
C LEU A 134 8.51 27.37 23.64
N ILE A 135 8.22 26.31 24.41
CA ILE A 135 7.86 26.43 25.84
C ILE A 135 8.94 27.17 26.63
N PHE A 136 10.22 26.86 26.37
CA PHE A 136 11.32 27.55 27.04
C PHE A 136 11.36 29.04 26.69
N LYS A 137 11.23 29.39 25.40
CA LYS A 137 11.19 30.78 24.94
C LYS A 137 10.00 31.54 25.53
N ASP A 138 8.81 30.94 25.60
CA ASP A 138 7.62 31.56 26.19
C ASP A 138 7.83 31.89 27.67
N LYS A 139 8.47 30.99 28.43
CA LYS A 139 8.87 31.26 29.82
C LYS A 139 9.85 32.43 29.92
N THR A 140 10.87 32.47 29.06
CA THR A 140 11.82 33.59 29.02
C THR A 140 11.14 34.92 28.70
N VAL A 141 10.24 34.94 27.70
CA VAL A 141 9.47 36.14 27.34
C VAL A 141 8.61 36.61 28.52
N THR A 142 7.95 35.68 29.20
CA THR A 142 7.13 35.99 30.39
C THR A 142 7.98 36.60 31.50
N ASN A 143 9.17 36.04 31.76
CA ASN A 143 10.10 36.58 32.75
C ASN A 143 10.57 38.00 32.38
N HIS A 144 11.03 38.22 31.15
CA HIS A 144 11.45 39.55 30.69
C HIS A 144 10.30 40.57 30.76
N LYS A 145 9.07 40.15 30.46
CA LYS A 145 7.88 41.02 30.59
C LYS A 145 7.68 41.45 32.05
N ASN A 146 7.78 40.54 33.00
CA ASN A 146 7.66 40.84 34.42
C ASN A 146 8.79 41.76 34.92
N GLU A 147 10.02 41.54 34.44
CA GLU A 147 11.17 42.41 34.77
C GLU A 147 10.98 43.82 34.21
N LEU A 148 10.46 43.94 32.98
CA LEU A 148 10.15 45.22 32.37
C LEU A 148 9.06 45.98 33.14
N GLU A 149 8.02 45.28 33.60
CA GLU A 149 6.94 45.85 34.40
C GLU A 149 7.47 46.41 35.73
N LYS A 150 8.30 45.64 36.45
CA LYS A 150 8.99 46.11 37.67
C LYS A 150 9.88 47.32 37.40
N SER A 151 10.62 47.32 36.31
CA SER A 151 11.48 48.45 35.95
C SER A 151 10.65 49.71 35.67
N ASN A 152 9.51 49.58 34.99
CA ASN A 152 8.58 50.68 34.75
C ASN A 152 7.98 51.24 36.05
N GLU A 153 7.64 50.39 37.02
CA GLU A 153 7.20 50.84 38.36
C GLU A 153 8.28 51.67 39.06
N VAL A 154 9.53 51.20 39.04
CA VAL A 154 10.68 51.94 39.60
C VAL A 154 10.86 53.28 38.90
N ILE A 155 10.80 53.32 37.56
CA ILE A 155 10.90 54.55 36.77
C ILE A 155 9.79 55.53 37.15
N ASN A 156 8.55 55.07 37.31
CA ASN A 156 7.43 55.91 37.70
C ASN A 156 7.61 56.48 39.11
N ASN A 157 8.02 55.66 40.07
CA ASN A 157 8.31 56.12 41.44
C ASN A 157 9.44 57.17 41.46
N LEU A 158 10.51 56.95 40.69
CA LEU A 158 11.61 57.92 40.57
C LEU A 158 11.15 59.23 39.93
N LYS A 159 10.30 59.16 38.89
CA LYS A 159 9.71 60.36 38.26
C LYS A 159 8.88 61.16 39.27
N GLU A 160 8.05 60.50 40.07
CA GLU A 160 7.26 61.15 41.12
C GLU A 160 8.13 61.78 42.22
N GLN A 161 9.26 61.16 42.54
CA GLN A 161 10.20 61.72 43.50
C GLN A 161 10.90 62.96 42.94
N ILE A 162 11.34 62.90 41.68
CA ILE A 162 11.95 64.05 40.98
C ILE A 162 10.99 65.23 40.94
N THR A 163 9.71 65.03 40.63
CA THR A 163 8.74 66.14 40.59
C THR A 163 8.50 66.76 41.97
N LYS A 164 8.45 65.94 43.03
CA LYS A 164 8.37 66.44 44.42
C LYS A 164 9.60 67.26 44.79
N ASP A 165 10.79 66.77 44.48
CA ASP A 165 12.03 67.47 44.82
C ASP A 165 12.21 68.75 43.99
N GLN A 166 11.76 68.76 42.72
CA GLN A 166 11.63 69.98 41.92
C GLN A 166 10.72 71.01 42.59
N SER A 167 9.51 70.63 43.03
CA SER A 167 8.60 71.58 43.70
C SER A 167 9.17 72.16 45.00
N LYS A 168 9.90 71.34 45.78
CA LYS A 168 10.56 71.81 47.00
C LYS A 168 11.68 72.79 46.68
N ASN A 169 12.47 72.51 45.65
CA ASN A 169 13.52 73.42 45.20
C ASN A 169 12.93 74.76 44.77
N ASP A 170 11.83 74.76 44.01
CA ASP A 170 11.14 75.99 43.61
C ASP A 170 10.66 76.80 44.82
N ASP A 171 10.11 76.12 45.84
CA ASP A 171 9.65 76.79 47.07
C ASP A 171 10.81 77.31 47.92
N LEU A 172 11.92 76.57 48.00
CA LEU A 172 13.15 77.03 48.65
C LEU A 172 13.75 78.24 47.94
N LEU A 173 13.76 78.25 46.60
CA LEU A 173 14.22 79.40 45.81
C LEU A 173 13.39 80.65 46.11
N LYS A 174 12.05 80.54 46.11
CA LYS A 174 11.17 81.68 46.50
C LYS A 174 11.45 82.17 47.92
N ARG A 175 11.78 81.26 48.85
CA ARG A 175 12.12 81.60 50.24
C ARG A 175 13.46 82.34 50.31
N ILE A 176 14.46 81.90 49.54
CA ILE A 176 15.74 82.59 49.42
C ILE A 176 15.53 83.99 48.86
N ASP A 177 14.77 84.14 47.77
CA ASP A 177 14.46 85.46 47.18
C ASP A 177 13.81 86.40 48.20
N LEU A 178 12.88 85.89 49.02
CA LEU A 178 12.24 86.68 50.08
C LEU A 178 13.24 87.10 51.17
N LEU A 179 14.06 86.16 51.64
CA LEU A 179 15.06 86.43 52.67
C LEU A 179 16.13 87.41 52.16
N GLU A 180 16.53 87.31 50.90
CA GLU A 180 17.47 88.26 50.28
C GLU A 180 16.87 89.67 50.20
N ARG A 181 15.57 89.81 49.92
CA ARG A 181 14.89 91.13 49.97
C ARG A 181 14.85 91.68 51.38
N GLN A 182 14.45 90.86 52.36
CA GLN A 182 14.42 91.25 53.77
C GLN A 182 15.82 91.64 54.28
N LEU A 183 16.87 90.93 53.83
CA LEU A 183 18.24 91.25 54.19
C LEU A 183 18.64 92.64 53.66
N ARG A 184 18.32 92.96 52.39
CA ARG A 184 18.56 94.29 51.82
C ARG A 184 17.86 95.39 52.61
N GLU A 185 16.60 95.18 52.99
CA GLU A 185 15.85 96.13 53.83
C GLU A 185 16.56 96.41 55.17
N VAL A 186 17.06 95.35 55.82
CA VAL A 186 17.80 95.47 57.09
C VAL A 186 19.18 96.11 56.88
N GLU A 187 19.88 95.79 55.79
CA GLU A 187 21.17 96.37 55.44
C GLU A 187 21.08 97.87 55.10
N SER A 188 19.95 98.33 54.54
CA SER A 188 19.69 99.75 54.29
C SER A 188 19.32 100.54 55.55
N ALA A 189 18.87 99.86 56.63
CA ALA A 189 18.39 100.52 57.84
C ALA A 189 19.43 101.44 58.55
N PRO A 190 20.72 101.07 58.69
CA PRO A 190 21.74 101.96 59.24
C PRO A 190 21.95 103.22 58.39
N GLU A 191 21.95 103.11 57.05
CA GLU A 191 22.14 104.24 56.14
C GLU A 191 20.94 105.20 56.19
N ILE A 192 19.72 104.67 56.26
CA ILE A 192 18.49 105.45 56.49
C ILE A 192 18.56 106.17 57.84
N LEU A 193 18.94 105.48 58.91
CA LEU A 193 19.07 106.06 60.25
C LEU A 193 20.14 107.15 60.29
N GLU A 194 21.24 107.00 59.56
CA GLU A 194 22.28 108.01 59.44
C GLU A 194 21.76 109.27 58.73
N LYS A 195 21.07 109.13 57.58
CA LYS A 195 20.43 110.27 56.89
C LYS A 195 19.36 110.97 57.75
N ILE A 196 18.55 110.22 58.48
CA ILE A 196 17.59 110.78 59.44
C ILE A 196 18.33 111.57 60.52
N ARG A 197 19.41 111.01 61.07
CA ARG A 197 20.23 111.66 62.10
C ARG A 197 20.85 112.96 61.58
N GLU A 198 21.41 112.96 60.37
CA GLU A 198 21.94 114.17 59.75
C GLU A 198 20.87 115.27 59.64
N LYS A 199 19.68 114.93 59.11
CA LYS A 199 18.57 115.90 59.01
C LYS A 199 18.10 116.41 60.37
N MET A 200 18.04 115.54 61.38
CA MET A 200 17.67 115.92 62.75
C MET A 200 18.73 116.78 63.45
N VAL A 201 20.03 116.54 63.22
CA VAL A 201 21.12 117.36 63.77
C VAL A 201 21.02 118.80 63.23
N HIS A 202 20.58 118.99 62.00
CA HIS A 202 20.47 120.32 61.39
C HIS A 202 19.17 121.08 61.74
N LYS A 203 18.02 120.40 61.84
CA LYS A 203 16.71 121.07 62.03
C LYS A 203 16.09 120.87 63.41
N GLY A 204 16.57 119.90 64.21
CA GLY A 204 15.98 119.52 65.50
C GLY A 204 14.66 118.75 65.41
N PHE A 205 14.02 118.68 64.23
CA PHE A 205 12.83 117.89 63.94
C PHE A 205 12.85 117.40 62.48
N LEU A 206 12.09 116.34 62.19
CA LEU A 206 11.93 115.76 60.86
C LEU A 206 10.47 115.94 60.42
N SER A 207 10.22 116.44 59.21
CA SER A 207 8.86 116.54 58.67
C SER A 207 8.47 115.29 57.88
N ASP A 208 7.17 114.97 57.84
CA ASP A 208 6.66 113.76 57.19
C ASP A 208 7.09 113.66 55.71
N LYS A 209 7.08 114.80 54.97
CA LYS A 209 7.57 114.85 53.58
C LYS A 209 9.06 114.54 53.44
N GLU A 210 9.87 114.93 54.41
CA GLU A 210 11.31 114.68 54.37
C GLU A 210 11.66 113.26 54.77
N LEU A 211 10.82 112.62 55.60
CA LEU A 211 10.93 111.20 55.91
C LEU A 211 10.57 110.34 54.69
N GLU A 212 9.47 110.67 53.99
CA GLU A 212 9.07 109.98 52.74
C GLU A 212 10.16 110.06 51.67
N GLN A 213 10.75 111.24 51.46
CA GLN A 213 11.86 111.39 50.50
C GLN A 213 13.10 110.54 50.85
N ILE A 214 13.41 110.40 52.14
CA ILE A 214 14.54 109.56 52.57
C ILE A 214 14.22 108.08 52.36
N LEU A 215 12.96 107.65 52.56
CA LEU A 215 12.55 106.27 52.38
C LEU A 215 12.47 105.86 50.90
N GLU A 216 12.00 106.74 50.00
CA GLU A 216 11.94 106.49 48.55
C GLU A 216 13.33 106.27 47.90
N GLU A 217 14.41 106.76 48.52
CA GLU A 217 15.77 106.58 48.00
C GLU A 217 16.34 105.17 48.23
N PHE A 218 15.68 104.31 49.02
CA PHE A 218 16.17 102.98 49.42
C PHE A 218 15.17 101.83 49.15
N GLU A 219 14.08 102.09 48.45
CA GLU A 219 13.20 101.07 47.83
C GLU A 219 13.78 100.53 46.51
#